data_AF-F4X0R4-F1
#
_entry.id   AF-F4X0R4-F1
#
_cell.length_a   1.000
_cell.length_b   1.000
_cell.length_c   1.000
_cell.angle_alpha   90.00
_cell.angle_beta   90.00
_cell.angle_gamma   90.00
#
_symmetry.space_group_name_H-M   'P 1'
#
loop_
_entity.id
_entity.type
_entity.pdbx_description
1 polymer ?
#
loop_
_entity_poly.entity_id
_entity_poly.type
_entity_poly.pdbx_seq_one_letter_code
_entity_poly.pdbx_strand_id
1 'polypeptide(L)'
;MILLCEPLFIDDSSLECSEHMRFCRARNVMLNFRKEPLRYKMDVLKEGQIGGYCTLNEKRLQENADHISPLQSWGPELRNFRKLPHRPIVHGDCDVIIEKPTFIMKIDAIVNMYHHFCDFFNLYASLHVNLSHPSAFDTDNHIMIWESYSYRSAFQDTFEAFTRNPLWDLKTFRGETVCFKNLVFPLLPRMIFGLYYNTPLIYGCEKSGLFKAFGDYVLHRLQIMVYNKNVSFKKQLEITRNSDIFIGIHGAGLTHLMFLPDWAAVFEIYNCEDPNCYKDLARLRGVKYFTWKDTSKLVQQDPGTHPDGGAHAKFTNYSFDVKEFLRIVSLAKNHVKHHHAFKKFNNSPGKIQNDTRTIDNEESVQPSNTKEPIRLQKSYVLKYIC
;
A
#
# COMPACT_ATOMS: atom_id res chain seq x y z
N MET A 1 -20.58 -10.90 7.90
CA MET A 1 -19.58 -11.29 8.92
C MET A 1 -20.31 -11.86 10.13
N ILE A 2 -19.65 -12.71 10.90
CA ILE A 2 -20.18 -13.55 11.98
C ILE A 2 -19.66 -13.01 13.31
N LEU A 3 -20.56 -12.59 14.19
CA LEU A 3 -20.22 -12.16 15.54
C LEU A 3 -20.00 -13.39 16.44
N LEU A 4 -18.79 -13.49 17.01
CA LEU A 4 -18.35 -14.59 17.87
C LEU A 4 -18.33 -14.17 19.35
N CYS A 5 -17.95 -12.92 19.61
CA CYS A 5 -17.88 -12.31 20.94
C CYS A 5 -18.62 -10.98 20.88
N GLU A 6 -19.80 -10.93 21.50
CA GLU A 6 -20.74 -9.81 21.43
C GLU A 6 -20.53 -8.84 22.61
N PRO A 7 -20.23 -7.55 22.34
CA PRO A 7 -20.09 -6.53 23.37
C PRO A 7 -21.46 -6.02 23.83
N LEU A 8 -21.63 -5.73 25.13
CA LEU A 8 -22.81 -5.01 25.63
C LEU A 8 -22.56 -3.50 25.67
N PHE A 9 -21.33 -3.09 25.96
CA PHE A 9 -20.89 -1.69 26.06
C PHE A 9 -19.69 -1.41 25.15
N ILE A 10 -19.37 -0.12 24.96
CA ILE A 10 -18.27 0.30 24.08
C ILE A 10 -16.89 -0.16 24.55
N ASP A 11 -16.69 -0.27 25.87
CA ASP A 11 -15.45 -0.74 26.50
C ASP A 11 -15.37 -2.26 26.64
N ASP A 12 -16.44 -2.98 26.27
CA ASP A 12 -16.42 -4.43 26.21
C ASP A 12 -15.65 -4.90 24.97
N SER A 13 -15.21 -6.15 25.00
CA SER A 13 -14.50 -6.74 23.89
C SER A 13 -15.45 -7.21 22.81
N SER A 14 -14.99 -7.23 21.56
CA SER A 14 -15.73 -7.85 20.46
C SER A 14 -14.80 -8.67 19.58
N LEU A 15 -15.32 -9.76 19.00
CA LEU A 15 -14.66 -10.53 17.94
C LEU A 15 -15.68 -10.86 16.87
N GLU A 16 -15.39 -10.44 15.65
CA GLU A 16 -16.21 -10.70 14.48
C GLU A 16 -15.32 -11.23 13.35
N CYS A 17 -15.78 -12.27 12.66
CA CYS A 17 -15.02 -12.96 11.62
C CYS A 17 -15.84 -13.23 10.36
N SER A 18 -15.20 -13.35 9.21
CA SER A 18 -15.76 -14.06 8.07
C SER A 18 -15.88 -15.56 8.37
N GLU A 19 -16.57 -16.30 7.49
CA GLU A 19 -16.54 -17.76 7.50
C GLU A 19 -15.09 -18.29 7.52
N HIS A 20 -14.89 -19.40 8.22
CA HIS A 20 -13.60 -20.08 8.40
C HIS A 20 -12.48 -19.21 9.01
N MET A 21 -12.84 -18.09 9.66
CA MET A 21 -11.89 -17.14 10.27
C MET A 21 -10.81 -16.64 9.29
N ARG A 22 -11.18 -16.39 8.03
CA ARG A 22 -10.25 -15.89 7.00
C ARG A 22 -9.96 -14.40 7.12
N PHE A 23 -10.92 -13.64 7.60
CA PHE A 23 -10.76 -12.25 8.00
C PHE A 23 -11.45 -12.08 9.35
N CYS A 24 -10.80 -11.43 10.31
CA CYS A 24 -11.41 -11.12 11.58
C CYS A 24 -11.02 -9.72 12.05
N ARG A 25 -11.85 -9.18 12.93
CA ARG A 25 -11.57 -7.93 13.63
C ARG A 25 -11.99 -8.06 15.07
N ALA A 26 -11.24 -7.39 15.94
CA ALA A 26 -11.48 -7.43 17.36
C ALA A 26 -11.29 -6.05 18.00
N ARG A 27 -11.99 -5.82 19.11
CA ARG A 27 -11.88 -4.60 19.90
C ARG A 27 -11.66 -4.94 21.36
N ASN A 28 -10.87 -4.11 22.05
CA ASN A 28 -10.55 -4.24 23.47
C ASN A 28 -10.12 -5.66 23.86
N VAL A 29 -9.25 -6.29 23.07
CA VAL A 29 -8.80 -7.68 23.29
C VAL A 29 -7.42 -7.74 23.92
N MET A 30 -7.22 -8.76 24.76
CA MET A 30 -5.95 -9.05 25.43
C MET A 30 -5.24 -10.21 24.71
N LEU A 31 -3.94 -10.04 24.44
CA LEU A 31 -3.04 -11.06 23.92
C LEU A 31 -1.83 -11.21 24.87
N ASN A 32 -1.53 -12.43 25.30
CA ASN A 32 -0.38 -12.75 26.14
C ASN A 32 0.74 -13.38 25.29
N PHE A 33 1.88 -12.68 25.17
CA PHE A 33 3.00 -13.10 24.34
C PHE A 33 4.01 -13.90 25.17
N ARG A 34 4.33 -15.12 24.74
CA ARG A 34 5.23 -16.03 25.46
C ARG A 34 6.69 -15.56 25.40
N LYS A 35 7.46 -15.90 26.44
CA LYS A 35 8.92 -15.70 26.47
C LYS A 35 9.71 -16.70 25.61
N GLU A 36 9.10 -17.84 25.26
CA GLU A 36 9.76 -18.90 24.50
C GLU A 36 10.01 -18.50 23.03
N PRO A 37 11.15 -18.89 22.43
CA PRO A 37 11.38 -18.71 21.01
C PRO A 37 10.42 -19.61 20.20
N LEU A 38 9.51 -18.98 19.47
CA LEU A 38 8.54 -19.65 18.59
C LEU A 38 9.18 -19.88 17.22
N ARG A 39 9.78 -21.04 16.98
CA ARG A 39 10.32 -21.39 15.65
C ARG A 39 9.37 -22.37 14.95
N TYR A 40 8.80 -21.96 13.81
CA TYR A 40 7.91 -22.76 12.95
C TYR A 40 6.64 -23.32 13.63
N LYS A 41 6.10 -22.61 14.62
CA LYS A 41 4.87 -23.05 15.32
C LYS A 41 3.64 -22.45 14.66
N MET A 42 2.65 -23.31 14.41
CA MET A 42 1.37 -22.92 13.82
C MET A 42 0.32 -22.53 14.87
N ASP A 43 0.69 -22.64 16.15
CA ASP A 43 -0.09 -22.39 17.36
C ASP A 43 0.65 -21.41 18.28
N VAL A 44 0.83 -20.17 17.81
CA VAL A 44 1.56 -19.13 18.57
C VAL A 44 0.83 -18.81 19.87
N LEU A 45 -0.49 -18.68 19.80
CA LEU A 45 -1.38 -18.49 20.94
C LEU A 45 -1.97 -19.84 21.37
N LYS A 46 -1.91 -20.09 22.67
CA LYS A 46 -2.56 -21.22 23.35
C LYS A 46 -3.80 -20.75 24.09
N GLU A 47 -4.53 -21.70 24.64
CA GLU A 47 -5.65 -21.45 25.54
C GLU A 47 -5.26 -20.47 26.66
N GLY A 48 -6.12 -19.49 26.90
CA GLY A 48 -5.89 -18.42 27.91
C GLY A 48 -4.97 -17.29 27.45
N GLN A 49 -4.37 -17.38 26.26
CA GLN A 49 -3.44 -16.35 25.76
C GLN A 49 -4.09 -15.30 24.86
N ILE A 50 -5.35 -15.48 24.52
CA ILE A 50 -6.15 -14.48 23.83
C ILE A 50 -7.55 -14.47 24.41
N GLY A 51 -8.09 -13.29 24.67
CA GLY A 51 -9.43 -13.18 25.24
C GLY A 51 -9.96 -11.76 25.32
N GLY A 52 -11.21 -11.67 25.78
CA GLY A 52 -11.91 -10.41 25.97
C GLY A 52 -13.15 -10.57 26.86
N TYR A 53 -13.67 -9.45 27.35
CA TYR A 53 -14.88 -9.39 28.16
C TYR A 53 -16.11 -9.18 27.27
N CYS A 54 -16.90 -10.23 27.06
CA CYS A 54 -18.07 -10.20 26.17
C CYS A 54 -19.01 -11.40 26.40
N THR A 55 -20.12 -11.44 25.67
CA THR A 55 -20.93 -12.65 25.50
C THR A 55 -20.32 -13.50 24.38
N LEU A 56 -19.51 -14.50 24.76
CA LEU A 56 -18.83 -15.39 23.82
C LEU A 56 -19.73 -16.55 23.40
N ASN A 57 -19.88 -16.77 22.10
CA ASN A 57 -20.53 -17.96 21.55
C ASN A 57 -19.47 -19.02 21.23
N GLU A 58 -19.14 -19.84 22.22
CA GLU A 58 -18.08 -20.87 22.10
C GLU A 58 -18.38 -21.91 21.03
N LYS A 59 -19.65 -22.33 20.90
CA LYS A 59 -20.05 -23.30 19.88
C LYS A 59 -19.76 -22.75 18.47
N ARG A 60 -20.20 -21.53 18.19
CA ARG A 60 -19.99 -20.88 16.90
C ARG A 60 -18.52 -20.58 16.63
N LEU A 61 -17.74 -20.26 17.67
CA LEU A 61 -16.28 -20.11 17.59
C LEU A 61 -15.64 -21.41 17.09
N GLN A 62 -15.97 -22.55 17.72
CA GLN A 62 -15.40 -23.85 17.31
C GLN A 62 -15.87 -24.28 15.92
N GLU A 63 -17.14 -24.07 15.59
CA GLU A 63 -17.70 -24.38 14.26
C GLU A 63 -17.03 -23.58 13.13
N ASN A 64 -16.60 -22.33 13.38
CA ASN A 64 -15.88 -21.51 12.40
C ASN A 64 -14.36 -21.71 12.39
N ALA A 65 -13.81 -22.46 13.34
CA ALA A 65 -12.40 -22.82 13.39
C ALA A 65 -12.13 -24.17 12.70
N ASP A 66 -12.96 -24.52 11.72
CA ASP A 66 -12.94 -25.78 10.98
C ASP A 66 -11.74 -25.91 10.02
N HIS A 67 -11.23 -24.78 9.54
CA HIS A 67 -10.00 -24.72 8.76
C HIS A 67 -8.82 -24.47 9.71
N ILE A 68 -7.95 -25.47 9.91
CA ILE A 68 -6.72 -25.35 10.73
C ILE A 68 -5.51 -25.39 9.82
N SER A 69 -5.09 -24.22 9.33
CA SER A 69 -3.89 -24.08 8.51
C SER A 69 -3.31 -22.67 8.66
N PRO A 70 -1.98 -22.53 8.83
CA PRO A 70 -1.35 -21.32 9.34
C PRO A 70 -1.59 -20.14 8.40
N LEU A 71 -1.59 -20.39 7.09
CA LEU A 71 -1.70 -19.38 6.03
C LEU A 71 -3.05 -19.38 5.33
N GLN A 72 -4.02 -20.17 5.81
CA GLN A 72 -5.35 -20.28 5.21
C GLN A 72 -6.46 -19.72 6.09
N SER A 73 -6.24 -19.67 7.41
CA SER A 73 -7.19 -19.13 8.38
C SER A 73 -6.47 -18.61 9.63
N TRP A 74 -7.17 -17.77 10.40
CA TRP A 74 -6.81 -17.41 11.77
C TRP A 74 -7.29 -18.43 12.81
N GLY A 75 -7.99 -19.49 12.38
CA GLY A 75 -8.49 -20.59 13.20
C GLY A 75 -7.49 -21.15 14.20
N PRO A 76 -6.22 -21.44 13.82
CA PRO A 76 -5.21 -21.97 14.76
C PRO A 76 -5.01 -21.11 16.01
N GLU A 77 -5.14 -19.79 15.87
CA GLU A 77 -4.94 -18.81 16.95
C GLU A 77 -6.26 -18.50 17.65
N LEU A 78 -7.30 -18.14 16.89
CA LEU A 78 -8.56 -17.61 17.42
C LEU A 78 -9.45 -18.66 18.08
N ARG A 79 -9.27 -19.95 17.79
CA ARG A 79 -9.94 -21.04 18.54
C ARG A 79 -9.64 -21.01 20.05
N ASN A 80 -8.53 -20.37 20.43
CA ASN A 80 -8.09 -20.20 21.80
C ASN A 80 -8.68 -18.96 22.48
N PHE A 81 -9.54 -18.20 21.80
CA PHE A 81 -10.23 -17.04 22.39
C PHE A 81 -11.10 -17.46 23.57
N ARG A 82 -10.95 -16.77 24.70
CA ARG A 82 -11.72 -17.02 25.92
C ARG A 82 -12.40 -15.76 26.45
N LYS A 83 -13.55 -15.95 27.09
CA LYS A 83 -14.23 -14.90 27.85
C LYS A 83 -13.42 -14.61 29.12
N LEU A 84 -13.12 -13.34 29.33
CA LEU A 84 -12.46 -12.84 30.56
C LEU A 84 -13.51 -12.50 31.63
N PRO A 85 -13.13 -12.53 32.93
CA PRO A 85 -14.03 -12.20 34.03
C PRO A 85 -14.38 -10.70 34.12
N HIS A 86 -13.50 -9.82 33.61
CA HIS A 86 -13.68 -8.37 33.57
C HIS A 86 -12.97 -7.76 32.36
N ARG A 87 -13.23 -6.46 32.12
CA ARG A 87 -12.66 -5.69 31.00
C ARG A 87 -11.14 -5.53 31.17
N PRO A 88 -10.31 -6.08 30.26
CA PRO A 88 -8.87 -6.15 30.49
C PRO A 88 -8.17 -4.78 30.51
N ILE A 89 -8.65 -3.84 29.69
CA ILE A 89 -8.08 -2.48 29.64
C ILE A 89 -8.48 -1.66 30.87
N VAL A 90 -9.75 -1.71 31.28
CA VAL A 90 -10.27 -0.87 32.38
C VAL A 90 -9.73 -1.34 33.73
N HIS A 91 -9.54 -2.65 33.89
CA HIS A 91 -9.02 -3.24 35.12
C HIS A 91 -7.49 -3.29 35.20
N GLY A 92 -6.78 -2.91 34.13
CA GLY A 92 -5.31 -2.87 34.12
C GLY A 92 -4.64 -4.24 34.03
N ASP A 93 -5.25 -5.19 33.31
CA ASP A 93 -4.75 -6.57 33.16
C ASP A 93 -3.58 -6.69 32.16
N CYS A 94 -3.23 -5.59 31.48
CA CYS A 94 -2.24 -5.55 30.41
C CYS A 94 -1.06 -4.67 30.79
N ASP A 95 0.15 -5.17 30.50
CA ASP A 95 1.41 -4.44 30.66
C ASP A 95 1.51 -3.28 29.66
N VAL A 96 0.95 -3.48 28.45
CA VAL A 96 0.97 -2.50 27.36
C VAL A 96 -0.43 -2.36 26.76
N ILE A 97 -0.85 -1.13 26.47
CA ILE A 97 -2.10 -0.82 25.78
C ILE A 97 -1.78 -0.15 24.44
N ILE A 98 -2.26 -0.74 23.35
CA ILE A 98 -2.10 -0.23 21.99
C ILE A 98 -3.42 0.39 21.54
N GLU A 99 -3.41 1.72 21.43
CA GLU A 99 -4.58 2.53 21.02
C GLU A 99 -4.80 2.53 19.51
N LYS A 100 -3.71 2.55 18.73
CA LYS A 100 -3.78 2.62 17.26
C LYS A 100 -4.28 1.31 16.65
N PRO A 101 -4.98 1.36 15.50
CA PRO A 101 -5.33 0.16 14.75
C PRO A 101 -4.10 -0.68 14.45
N THR A 102 -4.16 -1.98 14.74
CA THR A 102 -3.07 -2.91 14.50
C THR A 102 -3.51 -4.03 13.59
N PHE A 103 -2.77 -4.25 12.50
CA PHE A 103 -2.95 -5.38 11.59
C PHE A 103 -1.93 -6.46 11.96
N ILE A 104 -2.40 -7.66 12.28
CA ILE A 104 -1.53 -8.82 12.51
C ILE A 104 -1.43 -9.61 11.22
N MET A 105 -0.24 -9.77 10.64
CA MET A 105 -0.07 -10.43 9.35
C MET A 105 0.72 -11.72 9.44
N LYS A 106 0.21 -12.78 8.83
CA LYS A 106 1.01 -13.97 8.51
C LYS A 106 1.49 -13.86 7.06
N ILE A 107 2.79 -14.00 6.87
CA ILE A 107 3.46 -13.80 5.57
C ILE A 107 3.72 -15.16 4.92
N ASP A 108 3.60 -15.26 3.60
CA ASP A 108 3.87 -16.50 2.86
C ASP A 108 5.37 -16.78 2.67
N ALA A 109 5.95 -16.24 1.59
CA ALA A 109 7.36 -16.43 1.32
C ALA A 109 7.96 -15.18 0.67
N ILE A 110 8.99 -14.64 1.33
CA ILE A 110 9.67 -13.39 0.94
C ILE A 110 10.69 -13.57 -0.20
N VAL A 111 10.85 -14.78 -0.72
CA VAL A 111 11.94 -15.16 -1.64
C VAL A 111 11.78 -14.59 -3.06
N ASN A 112 10.55 -14.29 -3.49
CA ASN A 112 10.28 -13.66 -4.77
C ASN A 112 8.95 -12.91 -4.76
N MET A 113 8.79 -12.06 -5.76
CA MET A 113 7.62 -11.19 -5.90
C MET A 113 6.31 -11.99 -5.98
N TYR A 114 6.31 -13.11 -6.73
CA TYR A 114 5.11 -13.92 -6.92
C TYR A 114 4.54 -14.44 -5.60
N HIS A 115 5.39 -14.92 -4.69
CA HIS A 115 4.96 -15.44 -3.39
C HIS A 115 4.69 -14.37 -2.36
N HIS A 116 5.39 -13.23 -2.41
CA HIS A 116 5.21 -12.23 -1.37
C HIS A 116 4.09 -11.23 -1.67
N PHE A 117 3.77 -10.99 -2.96
CA PHE A 117 2.74 -10.01 -3.32
C PHE A 117 1.32 -10.48 -2.98
N CYS A 118 1.11 -11.77 -2.73
CA CYS A 118 -0.16 -12.23 -2.17
C CYS A 118 -0.41 -11.64 -0.78
N ASP A 119 0.63 -11.37 0.02
CA ASP A 119 0.51 -10.78 1.35
C ASP A 119 0.03 -9.32 1.25
N PHE A 120 0.66 -8.52 0.38
CA PHE A 120 0.28 -7.13 0.15
C PHE A 120 -1.10 -7.01 -0.52
N PHE A 121 -1.39 -7.88 -1.48
CA PHE A 121 -2.68 -7.88 -2.16
C PHE A 121 -3.82 -8.21 -1.21
N ASN A 122 -3.64 -9.24 -0.38
CA ASN A 122 -4.66 -9.62 0.60
C ASN A 122 -4.78 -8.60 1.73
N LEU A 123 -3.69 -7.94 2.15
CA LEU A 123 -3.76 -6.79 3.06
C LEU A 123 -4.57 -5.64 2.44
N TYR A 124 -4.30 -5.29 1.18
CA TYR A 124 -5.06 -4.27 0.46
C TYR A 124 -6.54 -4.61 0.36
N ALA A 125 -6.89 -5.84 -0.04
CA ALA A 125 -8.27 -6.30 -0.06
C ALA A 125 -8.90 -6.27 1.34
N SER A 126 -8.10 -6.54 2.39
CA SER A 126 -8.53 -6.45 3.79
C SER A 126 -8.94 -5.05 4.19
N LEU A 127 -8.32 -4.00 3.65
CA LEU A 127 -8.72 -2.61 3.91
C LEU A 127 -10.16 -2.34 3.44
N HIS A 128 -10.55 -2.92 2.30
CA HIS A 128 -11.90 -2.74 1.73
C HIS A 128 -12.98 -3.50 2.50
N VAL A 129 -12.65 -4.69 3.05
CA VAL A 129 -13.60 -5.46 3.86
C VAL A 129 -13.67 -4.98 5.32
N ASN A 130 -12.68 -4.20 5.78
CA ASN A 130 -12.59 -3.70 7.16
C ASN A 130 -13.51 -2.48 7.43
N LEU A 131 -14.80 -2.59 7.08
CA LEU A 131 -15.81 -1.53 7.04
C LEU A 131 -15.40 -0.27 6.26
N SER A 132 -16.40 0.44 5.74
CA SER A 132 -16.23 1.73 5.05
C SER A 132 -15.88 2.90 6.00
N HIS A 133 -15.08 2.68 7.05
CA HIS A 133 -14.66 3.80 7.90
C HIS A 133 -13.64 4.67 7.15
N PRO A 134 -13.75 6.01 7.16
CA PRO A 134 -12.84 6.89 6.42
C PRO A 134 -11.35 6.68 6.73
N SER A 135 -11.03 6.26 7.96
CA SER A 135 -9.65 5.98 8.39
C SER A 135 -9.12 4.60 7.98
N ALA A 136 -9.89 3.77 7.28
CA ALA A 136 -9.45 2.42 6.89
C ALA A 136 -8.20 2.43 5.98
N PHE A 137 -7.94 3.55 5.30
CA PHE A 137 -6.78 3.74 4.41
C PHE A 137 -5.69 4.65 5.00
N ASP A 138 -5.82 5.09 6.26
CA ASP A 138 -4.78 5.85 6.94
C ASP A 138 -3.54 4.98 7.17
N THR A 139 -2.35 5.58 7.07
CA THR A 139 -1.08 4.95 7.41
C THR A 139 -0.76 4.97 8.89
N ASP A 140 -1.57 5.63 9.75
CA ASP A 140 -1.39 5.66 11.21
C ASP A 140 -1.82 4.38 11.93
N ASN A 141 -1.38 3.26 11.41
CA ASN A 141 -1.66 1.95 11.95
C ASN A 141 -0.35 1.23 12.22
N HIS A 142 -0.40 0.20 13.05
CA HIS A 142 0.71 -0.73 13.21
C HIS A 142 0.49 -1.98 12.37
N ILE A 143 1.58 -2.50 11.81
CA ILE A 143 1.59 -3.81 11.18
C ILE A 143 2.55 -4.69 11.98
N MET A 144 2.02 -5.78 12.53
CA MET A 144 2.80 -6.77 13.25
C MET A 144 2.88 -8.06 12.43
N ILE A 145 4.08 -8.40 12.01
CA ILE A 145 4.38 -9.66 11.34
C ILE A 145 4.37 -10.78 12.37
N TRP A 146 3.55 -11.80 12.14
CA TRP A 146 3.30 -12.92 13.04
C TRP A 146 4.41 -13.98 12.94
N GLU A 147 5.65 -13.53 13.07
CA GLU A 147 6.90 -14.29 12.97
C GLU A 147 7.81 -13.93 14.14
N SER A 148 8.68 -14.86 14.55
CA SER A 148 9.66 -14.59 15.61
C SER A 148 10.98 -14.04 15.11
N TYR A 149 11.20 -14.02 13.79
CA TYR A 149 12.35 -13.41 13.14
C TYR A 149 12.00 -12.00 12.69
N SER A 150 13.00 -11.11 12.71
CA SER A 150 12.78 -9.78 12.15
C SER A 150 12.60 -9.89 10.66
N TYR A 151 11.49 -9.35 10.19
CA TYR A 151 11.15 -9.31 8.79
C TYR A 151 12.19 -8.47 8.03
N ARG A 152 12.73 -9.04 6.95
CA ARG A 152 13.63 -8.36 6.02
C ARG A 152 13.43 -8.94 4.63
N SER A 153 13.12 -8.08 3.66
CA SER A 153 12.83 -8.50 2.28
C SER A 153 13.26 -7.42 1.30
N ALA A 154 13.59 -7.82 0.06
CA ALA A 154 13.79 -6.86 -1.03
C ALA A 154 12.52 -6.08 -1.39
N PHE A 155 11.35 -6.55 -0.95
CA PHE A 155 10.06 -5.92 -1.18
C PHE A 155 9.52 -5.18 0.06
N GLN A 156 10.34 -5.03 1.11
CA GLN A 156 9.93 -4.43 2.38
C GLN A 156 9.35 -3.02 2.22
N ASP A 157 9.90 -2.22 1.30
CA ASP A 157 9.45 -0.85 1.02
C ASP A 157 7.97 -0.79 0.60
N THR A 158 7.41 -1.90 0.11
CA THR A 158 5.96 -1.99 -0.20
C THR A 158 5.09 -1.75 1.04
N PHE A 159 5.57 -2.04 2.25
CA PHE A 159 4.82 -1.76 3.48
C PHE A 159 4.61 -0.26 3.73
N GLU A 160 5.45 0.61 3.18
CA GLU A 160 5.26 2.07 3.28
C GLU A 160 3.95 2.53 2.61
N ALA A 161 3.42 1.72 1.67
CA ALA A 161 2.11 1.97 1.11
C ALA A 161 0.99 1.82 2.16
N PHE A 162 1.18 1.00 3.19
CA PHE A 162 0.17 0.60 4.17
C PHE A 162 0.35 1.25 5.54
N THR A 163 1.58 1.50 5.97
CA THR A 163 1.88 2.09 7.28
C THR A 163 3.07 3.04 7.21
N ARG A 164 3.02 4.10 8.03
CA ARG A 164 4.16 5.01 8.28
C ARG A 164 4.98 4.62 9.51
N ASN A 165 4.50 3.63 10.26
CA ASN A 165 5.11 3.17 11.50
C ASN A 165 6.06 2.00 11.22
N PRO A 166 7.12 1.81 12.04
CA PRO A 166 7.98 0.64 11.93
C PRO A 166 7.19 -0.67 12.05
N LEU A 167 7.62 -1.69 11.32
CA LEU A 167 7.07 -3.03 11.42
C LEU A 167 7.39 -3.64 12.78
N TRP A 168 6.42 -4.33 13.36
CA TRP A 168 6.61 -5.16 14.55
C TRP A 168 6.72 -6.63 14.17
N ASP A 169 7.34 -7.40 15.05
CA ASP A 169 7.35 -8.86 15.00
C ASP A 169 6.98 -9.42 16.39
N LEU A 170 6.87 -10.75 16.55
CA LEU A 170 6.52 -11.36 17.82
C LEU A 170 7.53 -11.07 18.95
N LYS A 171 8.73 -10.60 18.63
CA LYS A 171 9.74 -10.23 19.64
C LYS A 171 9.45 -8.87 20.27
N THR A 172 8.72 -7.99 19.57
CA THR A 172 8.37 -6.65 20.07
C THR A 172 7.71 -6.70 21.44
N PHE A 173 6.83 -7.68 21.66
CA PHE A 173 6.06 -7.83 22.90
C PHE A 173 6.42 -9.10 23.67
N ARG A 174 7.61 -9.67 23.45
CA ARG A 174 7.98 -10.97 24.04
C ARG A 174 7.90 -10.92 25.56
N GLY A 175 7.02 -11.73 26.13
CA GLY A 175 6.85 -11.85 27.58
C GLY A 175 5.88 -10.85 28.20
N GLU A 176 5.27 -10.00 27.38
CA GLU A 176 4.29 -8.98 27.80
C GLU A 176 2.86 -9.45 27.52
N THR A 177 1.93 -8.97 28.33
CA THR A 177 0.49 -9.02 28.07
C THR A 177 0.05 -7.69 27.47
N VAL A 178 -0.46 -7.73 26.24
CA VAL A 178 -0.80 -6.53 25.47
C VAL A 178 -2.28 -6.49 25.19
N CYS A 179 -2.88 -5.33 25.49
CA CYS A 179 -4.25 -5.03 25.12
C CYS A 179 -4.27 -4.22 23.83
N PHE A 180 -5.07 -4.64 22.85
CA PHE A 180 -5.30 -3.91 21.61
C PHE A 180 -6.72 -3.34 21.61
N LYS A 181 -6.83 -2.01 21.47
CA LYS A 181 -8.12 -1.33 21.31
C LYS A 181 -8.79 -1.71 20.00
N ASN A 182 -8.01 -1.80 18.91
CA ASN A 182 -8.46 -2.18 17.58
C ASN A 182 -7.46 -3.14 16.94
N LEU A 183 -7.90 -4.35 16.66
CA LEU A 183 -7.09 -5.41 16.08
C LEU A 183 -7.75 -5.95 14.81
N VAL A 184 -6.98 -6.06 13.73
CA VAL A 184 -7.42 -6.62 12.46
C VAL A 184 -6.56 -7.82 12.12
N PHE A 185 -7.23 -8.91 11.78
CA PHE A 185 -6.67 -10.15 11.27
C PHE A 185 -7.04 -10.21 9.78
N PRO A 186 -6.17 -9.70 8.89
CA PRO A 186 -6.43 -9.58 7.47
C PRO A 186 -6.53 -10.95 6.77
N LEU A 187 -7.04 -10.93 5.56
CA LEU A 187 -7.06 -12.06 4.63
C LEU A 187 -5.66 -12.67 4.49
N LEU A 188 -5.59 -14.00 4.46
CA LEU A 188 -4.33 -14.75 4.49
C LEU A 188 -3.83 -15.10 3.08
N PRO A 189 -2.52 -15.28 2.90
CA PRO A 189 -1.94 -15.47 1.57
C PRO A 189 -2.38 -16.75 0.84
N ARG A 190 -2.64 -17.86 1.55
CA ARG A 190 -2.92 -19.18 0.93
C ARG A 190 -4.36 -19.65 1.09
N MET A 191 -5.30 -18.75 1.40
CA MET A 191 -6.72 -19.09 1.57
C MET A 191 -7.24 -20.03 0.47
N ILE A 192 -8.09 -20.97 0.87
CA ILE A 192 -8.78 -21.86 -0.06
C ILE A 192 -9.77 -21.02 -0.89
N PHE A 193 -9.63 -21.03 -2.21
CA PHE A 193 -10.30 -20.08 -3.12
C PHE A 193 -9.93 -18.62 -2.80
N GLY A 194 -8.64 -18.37 -2.55
CA GLY A 194 -8.10 -17.05 -2.23
C GLY A 194 -8.13 -16.06 -3.40
N LEU A 195 -7.82 -14.79 -3.12
CA LEU A 195 -7.96 -13.71 -4.09
C LEU A 195 -6.73 -13.51 -4.99
N TYR A 196 -5.59 -14.10 -4.60
CA TYR A 196 -4.33 -14.04 -5.35
C TYR A 196 -3.82 -15.45 -5.64
N TYR A 197 -3.58 -16.25 -4.58
CA TYR A 197 -3.33 -17.69 -4.71
C TYR A 197 -4.64 -18.46 -4.75
N ASN A 198 -4.66 -19.52 -5.56
CA ASN A 198 -5.82 -20.42 -5.69
C ASN A 198 -7.11 -19.71 -6.11
N THR A 199 -7.00 -18.58 -6.80
CA THR A 199 -8.17 -17.85 -7.31
C THR A 199 -8.86 -18.70 -8.37
N PRO A 200 -10.15 -19.07 -8.17
CA PRO A 200 -10.90 -19.77 -9.19
C PRO A 200 -11.19 -18.78 -10.32
N LEU A 201 -10.39 -18.81 -11.37
CA LEU A 201 -10.61 -17.99 -12.56
C LEU A 201 -11.53 -18.73 -13.54
N ILE A 202 -12.65 -18.10 -13.87
CA ILE A 202 -13.51 -18.57 -14.97
C ILE A 202 -12.90 -18.18 -16.31
N TYR A 203 -13.15 -19.00 -17.33
CA TYR A 203 -12.70 -18.70 -18.69
C TYR A 203 -13.25 -17.34 -19.16
N GLY A 204 -12.39 -16.53 -19.79
CA GLY A 204 -12.73 -15.19 -20.26
C GLY A 204 -12.61 -14.08 -19.21
N CYS A 205 -12.23 -14.41 -17.97
CA CYS A 205 -11.99 -13.38 -16.96
C CYS A 205 -10.65 -12.67 -17.18
N GLU A 206 -10.71 -11.39 -17.52
CA GLU A 206 -9.57 -10.51 -17.75
C GLU A 206 -9.83 -9.09 -17.21
N LYS A 207 -8.76 -8.29 -17.05
CA LYS A 207 -8.84 -6.86 -16.69
C LYS A 207 -9.54 -6.58 -15.35
N SER A 208 -9.33 -7.43 -14.34
CA SER A 208 -9.95 -7.23 -13.02
C SER A 208 -9.62 -5.85 -12.42
N GLY A 209 -10.67 -5.13 -12.04
CA GLY A 209 -10.56 -3.81 -11.42
C GLY A 209 -9.82 -3.83 -10.09
N LEU A 210 -9.95 -4.91 -9.32
CA LEU A 210 -9.29 -5.07 -8.03
C LEU A 210 -7.76 -5.16 -8.19
N PHE A 211 -7.28 -5.94 -9.15
CA PHE A 211 -5.85 -6.08 -9.46
C PHE A 211 -5.26 -4.78 -10.02
N LYS A 212 -6.00 -4.11 -10.91
CA LYS A 212 -5.58 -2.79 -11.40
C LYS A 212 -5.49 -1.78 -10.26
N ALA A 213 -6.50 -1.70 -9.41
CA ALA A 213 -6.55 -0.76 -8.29
C ALA A 213 -5.46 -1.02 -7.25
N PHE A 214 -5.12 -2.29 -6.99
CA PHE A 214 -3.98 -2.63 -6.13
C PHE A 214 -2.65 -2.11 -6.72
N GLY A 215 -2.42 -2.31 -8.02
CA GLY A 215 -1.25 -1.77 -8.71
C GLY A 215 -1.18 -0.24 -8.61
N ASP A 216 -2.29 0.44 -8.93
CA ASP A 216 -2.40 1.90 -8.83
C ASP A 216 -2.21 2.40 -7.38
N TYR A 217 -2.74 1.68 -6.39
CA TYR A 217 -2.61 1.99 -4.97
C TYR A 217 -1.15 1.97 -4.52
N VAL A 218 -0.42 0.89 -4.81
CA VAL A 218 1.00 0.76 -4.42
C VAL A 218 1.83 1.84 -5.09
N LEU A 219 1.67 2.03 -6.40
CA LEU A 219 2.43 3.04 -7.15
C LEU A 219 2.15 4.45 -6.60
N HIS A 220 0.88 4.80 -6.39
CA HIS A 220 0.50 6.11 -5.87
C HIS A 220 1.06 6.34 -4.46
N ARG A 221 0.94 5.36 -3.57
CA ARG A 221 1.34 5.50 -2.16
C ARG A 221 2.86 5.53 -1.98
N LEU A 222 3.60 4.83 -2.83
CA LEU A 222 5.06 4.89 -2.90
C LEU A 222 5.57 6.07 -3.74
N GLN A 223 4.67 6.94 -4.22
CA GLN A 223 5.00 8.10 -5.06
C GLN A 223 5.77 7.72 -6.33
N ILE A 224 5.51 6.52 -6.87
CA ILE A 224 6.04 6.04 -8.14
C ILE A 224 5.18 6.60 -9.26
N MET A 225 5.71 7.59 -9.96
CA MET A 225 4.98 8.32 -10.98
C MET A 225 5.10 7.65 -12.34
N VAL A 226 3.99 7.11 -12.86
CA VAL A 226 3.91 6.64 -14.25
C VAL A 226 3.59 7.83 -15.15
N TYR A 227 4.56 8.26 -15.96
CA TYR A 227 4.43 9.41 -16.85
C TYR A 227 4.30 8.96 -18.31
N ASN A 228 3.08 8.77 -18.81
CA ASN A 228 2.83 8.32 -20.18
C ASN A 228 1.59 8.98 -20.81
N LYS A 229 1.29 8.64 -22.07
CA LYS A 229 0.18 9.21 -22.86
C LYS A 229 -1.22 9.00 -22.27
N ASN A 230 -1.39 8.04 -21.36
CA ASN A 230 -2.69 7.74 -20.74
C ASN A 230 -2.96 8.63 -19.51
N VAL A 231 -1.97 9.41 -19.06
CA VAL A 231 -2.13 10.37 -17.96
C VAL A 231 -2.78 11.64 -18.50
N SER A 232 -3.85 12.13 -17.87
CA SER A 232 -4.49 13.38 -18.28
C SER A 232 -3.52 14.56 -18.17
N PHE A 233 -3.65 15.58 -19.02
CA PHE A 233 -2.74 16.73 -19.02
C PHE A 233 -2.70 17.45 -17.65
N LYS A 234 -3.85 17.62 -16.99
CA LYS A 234 -3.90 18.20 -15.62
C LYS A 234 -3.05 17.39 -14.65
N LYS A 235 -3.16 16.05 -14.69
CA LYS A 235 -2.35 15.19 -13.84
C LYS A 235 -0.88 15.31 -14.21
N GLN A 236 -0.53 15.28 -15.51
CA GLN A 236 0.85 15.50 -15.96
C GLN A 236 1.46 16.80 -15.40
N LEU A 237 0.72 17.90 -15.39
CA LEU A 237 1.17 19.17 -14.79
C LEU A 237 1.36 19.06 -13.27
N GLU A 238 0.46 18.39 -12.55
CA GLU A 238 0.58 18.13 -11.12
C GLU A 238 1.83 17.30 -10.80
N ILE A 239 2.11 16.25 -11.58
CA ILE A 239 3.34 15.46 -11.45
C ILE A 239 4.56 16.35 -11.69
N THR A 240 4.55 17.09 -12.80
CA THR A 240 5.66 17.93 -13.23
C THR A 240 5.99 19.00 -12.18
N ARG A 241 4.97 19.67 -11.64
CA ARG A 241 5.14 20.73 -10.64
C ARG A 241 5.74 20.22 -9.32
N ASN A 242 5.53 18.94 -9.02
CA ASN A 242 6.04 18.25 -7.84
C ASN A 242 7.31 17.43 -8.11
N SER A 243 7.96 17.63 -9.26
CA SER A 243 9.18 16.89 -9.64
C SER A 243 10.43 17.76 -9.47
N ASP A 244 11.38 17.28 -8.66
CA ASP A 244 12.68 17.95 -8.45
C ASP A 244 13.68 17.71 -9.60
N ILE A 245 13.63 16.52 -10.19
CA ILE A 245 14.51 16.10 -11.29
C ILE A 245 13.64 15.46 -12.36
N PHE A 246 13.67 16.03 -13.57
CA PHE A 246 12.93 15.53 -14.72
C PHE A 246 13.90 14.92 -15.74
N ILE A 247 13.79 13.62 -15.98
CA ILE A 247 14.67 12.88 -16.90
C ILE A 247 13.84 12.45 -18.11
N GLY A 248 14.23 12.87 -19.30
CA GLY A 248 13.53 12.56 -20.54
C GLY A 248 14.50 12.07 -21.62
N ILE A 249 14.04 11.16 -22.48
CA ILE A 249 14.90 10.62 -23.53
C ILE A 249 15.18 11.67 -24.62
N HIS A 250 14.16 12.30 -25.19
CA HIS A 250 14.23 13.40 -26.13
C HIS A 250 12.80 13.91 -26.43
N GLY A 251 12.69 14.93 -27.28
CA GLY A 251 11.44 15.28 -27.96
C GLY A 251 10.44 16.08 -27.13
N ALA A 252 9.25 16.29 -27.69
CA ALA A 252 8.29 17.30 -27.22
C ALA A 252 7.88 17.16 -25.74
N GLY A 253 8.01 15.96 -25.15
CA GLY A 253 7.76 15.72 -23.72
C GLY A 253 8.70 16.51 -22.80
N LEU A 254 9.91 16.87 -23.25
CA LEU A 254 10.81 17.73 -22.46
C LEU A 254 10.28 19.16 -22.27
N THR A 255 9.29 19.59 -23.05
CA THR A 255 8.59 20.88 -22.87
C THR A 255 7.92 20.98 -21.49
N HIS A 256 7.64 19.86 -20.82
CA HIS A 256 7.18 19.87 -19.43
C HIS A 256 8.13 20.59 -18.47
N LEU A 257 9.40 20.79 -18.85
CA LEU A 257 10.34 21.62 -18.09
C LEU A 257 9.81 23.02 -17.75
N MET A 258 8.87 23.55 -18.54
CA MET A 258 8.21 24.83 -18.29
C MET A 258 7.45 24.88 -16.95
N PHE A 259 6.94 23.75 -16.48
CA PHE A 259 6.10 23.66 -15.28
C PHE A 259 6.84 23.17 -14.03
N LEU A 260 8.12 22.83 -14.17
CA LEU A 260 8.97 22.42 -13.05
C LEU A 260 9.09 23.53 -11.99
N PRO A 261 9.36 23.20 -10.73
CA PRO A 261 9.72 24.19 -9.72
C PRO A 261 11.07 24.85 -10.04
N ASP A 262 11.29 26.06 -9.53
CA ASP A 262 12.45 26.88 -9.94
C ASP A 262 13.81 26.29 -9.54
N TRP A 263 13.82 25.37 -8.57
CA TRP A 263 15.03 24.67 -8.14
C TRP A 263 15.32 23.39 -8.94
N ALA A 264 14.43 23.02 -9.86
CA ALA A 264 14.49 21.73 -10.52
C ALA A 264 15.66 21.61 -11.50
N ALA A 265 16.00 20.35 -11.81
CA ALA A 265 16.94 19.99 -12.84
C ALA A 265 16.29 19.10 -13.91
N VAL A 266 16.68 19.33 -15.17
CA VAL A 266 16.32 18.52 -16.33
C VAL A 266 17.54 17.71 -16.77
N PHE A 267 17.36 16.44 -17.06
CA PHE A 267 18.35 15.61 -17.74
C PHE A 267 17.78 15.09 -19.06
N GLU A 268 18.28 15.64 -20.17
CA GLU A 268 18.01 15.13 -21.52
C GLU A 268 19.03 14.03 -21.87
N ILE A 269 18.55 12.81 -22.02
CA ILE A 269 19.39 11.64 -22.33
C ILE A 269 19.84 11.68 -23.80
N TYR A 270 19.03 12.10 -24.73
CA TYR A 270 19.41 12.22 -26.13
C TYR A 270 18.84 13.52 -26.68
N ASN A 271 19.69 14.31 -27.31
CA ASN A 271 19.31 15.63 -27.82
C ASN A 271 19.03 15.62 -29.32
N CYS A 272 18.96 14.44 -29.95
CA CYS A 272 18.80 14.31 -31.40
C CYS A 272 19.84 15.09 -32.20
N GLU A 273 21.07 15.16 -31.69
CA GLU A 273 22.18 15.94 -32.28
C GLU A 273 21.95 17.47 -32.27
N ASP A 274 20.89 17.94 -31.59
CA ASP A 274 20.60 19.34 -31.35
C ASP A 274 20.67 19.65 -29.84
N PRO A 275 21.89 19.83 -29.28
CA PRO A 275 22.08 20.08 -27.86
C PRO A 275 21.52 21.44 -27.40
N ASN A 276 21.14 22.34 -28.31
CA ASN A 276 20.70 23.68 -27.96
C ASN A 276 19.19 23.75 -27.75
N CYS A 277 18.39 22.93 -28.46
CA CYS A 277 16.93 22.96 -28.42
C CYS A 277 16.34 23.06 -26.99
N TYR A 278 16.53 22.04 -26.16
CA TYR A 278 16.00 22.04 -24.79
C TYR A 278 16.92 22.68 -23.78
N LYS A 279 18.22 22.77 -24.06
CA LYS A 279 19.18 23.51 -23.22
C LYS A 279 18.84 25.00 -23.15
N ASP A 280 18.52 25.60 -24.29
CA ASP A 280 18.15 27.01 -24.36
C ASP A 280 16.77 27.23 -23.74
N LEU A 281 15.81 26.32 -23.97
CA LEU A 281 14.50 26.38 -23.31
C LEU A 281 14.62 26.29 -21.78
N ALA A 282 15.43 25.36 -21.27
CA ALA A 282 15.73 25.24 -19.85
C ALA A 282 16.41 26.49 -19.29
N ARG A 283 17.37 27.08 -20.02
CA ARG A 283 18.02 28.34 -19.67
C ARG A 283 17.02 29.49 -19.59
N LEU A 284 16.12 29.61 -20.55
CA LEU A 284 15.06 30.63 -20.57
C LEU A 284 14.07 30.45 -19.41
N ARG A 285 13.68 29.20 -19.11
CA ARG A 285 12.84 28.88 -17.95
C ARG A 285 13.57 29.09 -16.61
N GLY A 286 14.90 29.03 -16.60
CA GLY A 286 15.71 29.17 -15.39
C GLY A 286 15.92 27.88 -14.61
N VAL A 287 15.69 26.71 -15.22
CA VAL A 287 15.93 25.39 -14.59
C VAL A 287 17.27 24.80 -15.03
N LYS A 288 17.89 23.99 -14.18
CA LYS A 288 19.23 23.46 -14.47
C LYS A 288 19.17 22.34 -15.50
N TYR A 289 19.89 22.51 -16.61
CA TYR A 289 19.98 21.49 -17.66
C TYR A 289 21.24 20.63 -17.53
N PHE A 290 21.07 19.31 -17.71
CA PHE A 290 22.11 18.30 -17.82
C PHE A 290 21.91 17.46 -19.08
N THR A 291 23.02 17.01 -19.66
CA THR A 291 23.08 15.97 -20.69
C THR A 291 24.47 15.31 -20.63
N TRP A 292 24.74 14.32 -21.48
CA TRP A 292 26.03 13.64 -21.53
C TRP A 292 27.16 14.60 -21.90
N LYS A 293 28.28 14.52 -21.18
CA LYS A 293 29.53 15.19 -21.59
C LYS A 293 30.31 14.38 -22.62
N ASP A 294 30.27 13.06 -22.45
CA ASP A 294 30.90 12.09 -23.32
C ASP A 294 29.79 11.30 -24.03
N THR A 295 29.63 11.55 -25.33
CA THR A 295 28.57 10.93 -26.13
C THR A 295 28.80 9.43 -26.36
N SER A 296 30.03 8.92 -26.17
CA SER A 296 30.31 7.47 -26.24
C SER A 296 29.61 6.67 -25.14
N LYS A 297 29.09 7.36 -24.12
CA LYS A 297 28.32 6.79 -23.01
C LYS A 297 26.86 6.53 -23.36
N LEU A 298 26.42 6.90 -24.57
CA LEU A 298 25.10 6.64 -25.10
C LEU A 298 25.26 5.88 -26.44
N VAL A 299 24.64 4.71 -26.54
CA VAL A 299 24.74 3.85 -27.72
C VAL A 299 23.35 3.63 -28.30
N GLN A 300 23.20 4.02 -29.56
CA GLN A 300 22.03 3.74 -30.37
C GLN A 300 22.04 2.26 -30.79
N GLN A 301 20.95 1.53 -30.59
CA GLN A 301 20.90 0.09 -30.89
C GLN A 301 20.72 -0.19 -32.39
N ASP A 302 19.91 0.61 -33.07
CA ASP A 302 19.63 0.48 -34.51
C ASP A 302 19.34 1.87 -35.12
N PRO A 303 19.34 2.02 -36.46
CA PRO A 303 19.05 3.30 -37.12
C PRO A 303 17.67 3.93 -36.79
N GLY A 304 16.79 3.20 -36.10
CA GLY A 304 15.40 3.56 -35.83
C GLY A 304 14.52 3.40 -37.05
N THR A 305 13.20 3.27 -36.84
CA THR A 305 12.24 3.22 -37.96
C THR A 305 11.11 4.20 -37.70
N HIS A 306 10.99 5.25 -38.52
CA HIS A 306 9.85 6.16 -38.45
C HIS A 306 8.56 5.41 -38.85
N PRO A 307 7.39 5.70 -38.23
CA PRO A 307 6.11 5.11 -38.63
C PRO A 307 5.76 5.26 -40.12
N ASP A 308 6.22 6.37 -40.72
CA ASP A 308 6.04 6.69 -42.15
C ASP A 308 7.20 6.20 -43.04
N GLY A 309 8.14 5.42 -42.50
CA GLY A 309 9.30 4.87 -43.19
C GLY A 309 10.58 5.70 -43.05
N GLY A 310 11.73 5.02 -43.20
CA GLY A 310 13.06 5.64 -43.12
C GLY A 310 13.71 5.56 -41.73
N ALA A 311 15.05 5.58 -41.72
CA ALA A 311 15.83 5.57 -40.50
C ALA A 311 15.64 6.88 -39.71
N HIS A 312 15.29 6.78 -38.44
CA HIS A 312 15.04 7.96 -37.62
C HIS A 312 15.40 7.72 -36.15
N ALA A 313 16.46 8.38 -35.67
CA ALA A 313 17.05 8.21 -34.34
C ALA A 313 16.08 8.47 -33.15
N LYS A 314 14.96 9.17 -33.39
CA LYS A 314 13.86 9.31 -32.41
C LYS A 314 13.03 8.05 -32.17
N PHE A 315 13.19 7.02 -33.00
CA PHE A 315 12.37 5.80 -33.01
C PHE A 315 13.25 4.54 -32.89
N THR A 316 14.20 4.58 -31.96
CA THR A 316 15.10 3.46 -31.63
C THR A 316 15.31 3.36 -30.13
N ASN A 317 15.84 2.21 -29.69
CA ASN A 317 16.27 2.01 -28.32
C ASN A 317 17.70 2.53 -28.14
N TYR A 318 17.96 3.06 -26.95
CA TYR A 318 19.29 3.47 -26.52
C TYR A 318 19.72 2.64 -25.32
N SER A 319 20.99 2.26 -25.29
CA SER A 319 21.68 1.82 -24.06
C SER A 319 22.66 2.90 -23.61
N PHE A 320 23.00 2.91 -22.33
CA PHE A 320 23.91 3.91 -21.78
C PHE A 320 24.74 3.38 -20.63
N ASP A 321 25.85 4.06 -20.33
CA ASP A 321 26.72 3.77 -19.19
C ASP A 321 26.00 4.14 -17.88
N VAL A 322 25.69 3.11 -17.08
CA VAL A 322 24.95 3.26 -15.81
C VAL A 322 25.71 4.10 -14.79
N LYS A 323 27.05 4.01 -14.75
CA LYS A 323 27.86 4.77 -13.78
C LYS A 323 27.81 6.25 -14.12
N GLU A 324 27.93 6.60 -15.39
CA GLU A 324 27.85 7.98 -15.84
C GLU A 324 26.43 8.55 -15.66
N PHE A 325 25.40 7.76 -15.97
CA PHE A 325 24.00 8.13 -15.70
C PHE A 325 23.80 8.51 -14.23
N LEU A 326 24.20 7.63 -13.30
CA LEU A 326 24.07 7.87 -11.87
C LEU A 326 24.91 9.07 -11.39
N ARG A 327 26.08 9.30 -11.99
CA ARG A 327 26.91 10.48 -11.71
C ARG A 327 26.17 11.77 -12.08
N ILE A 328 25.53 11.83 -13.25
CA ILE A 328 24.76 12.99 -13.71
C ILE A 328 23.52 13.21 -12.81
N VAL A 329 22.78 12.15 -12.48
CA VAL A 329 21.64 12.23 -11.55
C VAL A 329 22.07 12.73 -10.17
N SER A 330 23.24 12.31 -9.69
CA SER A 330 23.83 12.82 -8.44
C SER A 330 24.15 14.32 -8.51
N LEU A 331 24.65 14.81 -9.65
CA LEU A 331 24.85 16.25 -9.86
C LEU A 331 23.52 17.03 -9.86
N ALA A 332 22.48 16.50 -10.50
CA ALA A 332 21.15 17.10 -10.49
C ALA A 332 20.57 17.17 -9.08
N LYS A 333 20.65 16.06 -8.33
CA LYS A 333 20.29 16.01 -6.90
C LYS A 333 21.05 17.04 -6.07
N ASN A 334 22.36 17.14 -6.28
CA ASN A 334 23.18 18.12 -5.56
C ASN A 334 22.78 19.55 -5.90
N HIS A 335 22.47 19.85 -7.16
CA HIS A 335 21.95 21.16 -7.55
C HIS A 335 20.67 21.51 -6.78
N VAL A 336 19.66 20.63 -6.80
CA VAL A 336 18.38 20.82 -6.09
C VAL A 336 18.61 21.06 -4.60
N LYS A 337 19.35 20.16 -3.93
CA LYS A 337 19.59 20.24 -2.48
C LYS A 337 20.27 21.55 -2.04
N HIS A 338 21.12 22.11 -2.89
CA HIS A 338 21.85 23.33 -2.58
C HIS A 338 21.14 24.61 -3.06
N HIS A 339 20.07 24.48 -3.84
CA HIS A 339 19.31 25.62 -4.36
C HIS A 339 18.63 26.40 -3.23
N HIS A 340 18.80 27.73 -3.22
CA HIS A 340 18.29 28.60 -2.16
C HIS A 340 16.76 28.50 -2.00
N ALA A 341 16.01 28.48 -3.12
CA ALA A 341 14.55 28.37 -3.09
C ALA A 341 14.08 27.03 -2.52
N PHE A 342 14.78 25.93 -2.80
CA PHE A 342 14.47 24.61 -2.23
C PHE A 342 14.75 24.57 -0.73
N LYS A 343 15.88 25.13 -0.29
CA LYS A 343 16.18 25.26 1.15
C LYS A 343 15.16 26.11 1.87
N LYS A 344 14.74 27.23 1.28
CA LYS A 344 13.67 28.08 1.83
C LYS A 344 12.34 27.33 1.90
N PHE A 345 11.98 26.59 0.85
CA PHE A 345 10.79 25.76 0.82
C PHE A 345 10.80 24.71 1.95
N ASN A 346 11.90 23.99 2.14
CA ASN A 346 12.04 23.00 3.21
C ASN A 346 12.09 23.61 4.62
N ASN A 347 12.67 24.80 4.78
CA ASN A 347 12.84 25.46 6.08
C ASN A 347 11.68 26.38 6.45
N SER A 348 10.66 26.53 5.60
CA SER A 348 9.51 27.37 5.90
C SER A 348 8.66 26.73 7.01
N PRO A 349 8.35 27.44 8.11
CA PRO A 349 7.47 26.95 9.18
C PRO A 349 6.03 26.98 8.65
N GLY A 350 5.70 25.97 7.87
CA GLY A 350 4.46 25.90 7.10
C GLY A 350 4.15 24.50 6.58
N LYS A 351 4.63 23.45 7.27
CA LYS A 351 3.92 22.15 7.24
C LYS A 351 2.60 22.33 8.02
N ILE A 352 1.68 23.07 7.42
CA ILE A 352 0.27 22.99 7.76
C ILE A 352 -0.18 21.63 7.25
N GLN A 353 -0.73 20.85 8.18
CA GLN A 353 -1.57 19.69 7.92
C GLN A 353 -2.49 19.97 6.72
N ASN A 354 -2.64 19.03 5.80
CA ASN A 354 -3.67 19.13 4.76
C ASN A 354 -5.07 19.05 5.40
N ASP A 355 -5.49 20.11 6.09
CA ASP A 355 -6.88 20.42 6.38
C ASP A 355 -7.52 20.89 5.08
N THR A 356 -8.02 19.93 4.31
CA THR A 356 -8.88 20.22 3.17
C THR A 356 -10.25 20.57 3.74
N ARG A 357 -10.47 21.85 4.07
CA ARG A 357 -11.84 22.38 4.17
C ARG A 357 -12.40 22.43 2.75
N THR A 358 -13.31 21.51 2.48
CA THR A 358 -14.24 21.57 1.36
C THR A 358 -15.03 22.87 1.44
N ILE A 359 -14.96 23.68 0.38
CA ILE A 359 -15.94 24.72 0.10
C ILE A 359 -17.00 24.03 -0.75
N ASP A 360 -18.12 23.69 -0.12
CA ASP A 360 -19.32 23.23 -0.79
C ASP A 360 -19.93 24.42 -1.54
N ASN A 361 -19.98 24.32 -2.87
CA ASN A 361 -20.91 25.10 -3.68
C ASN A 361 -22.09 24.18 -3.99
N GLU A 362 -23.19 24.40 -3.28
CA GLU A 362 -24.50 23.88 -3.62
C GLU A 362 -24.98 24.54 -4.92
N GLU A 363 -25.12 23.75 -5.99
CA GLU A 363 -26.11 24.04 -7.02
C GLU A 363 -27.09 22.87 -7.09
N SER A 364 -28.32 23.19 -6.73
CA SER A 364 -29.50 22.34 -6.69
C SER A 364 -29.92 21.89 -8.08
N VAL A 365 -29.99 20.58 -8.30
CA VAL A 365 -30.75 19.97 -9.41
C VAL A 365 -31.80 19.03 -8.81
N GLN A 366 -33.07 19.32 -9.06
CA GLN A 366 -34.21 18.56 -8.56
C GLN A 366 -34.28 17.14 -9.17
N PRO A 367 -34.80 16.13 -8.43
CA PRO A 367 -34.90 14.76 -8.92
C PRO A 367 -36.19 14.52 -9.73
N SER A 368 -36.04 13.94 -10.92
CA SER A 368 -37.16 13.39 -11.69
C SER A 368 -37.63 12.06 -11.09
N ASN A 369 -38.91 12.01 -10.74
CA ASN A 369 -39.62 10.83 -10.25
C ASN A 369 -39.86 9.81 -11.38
N THR A 370 -39.25 8.62 -11.27
CA THR A 370 -39.81 7.37 -11.81
C THR A 370 -39.45 6.22 -10.87
N LYS A 371 -40.47 5.69 -10.18
CA LYS A 371 -40.40 4.50 -9.34
C LYS A 371 -40.63 3.27 -10.22
N GLU A 372 -39.66 2.37 -10.28
CA GLU A 372 -39.89 0.96 -10.62
C GLU A 372 -39.37 0.06 -9.49
N PRO A 373 -40.08 -1.03 -9.14
CA PRO A 373 -39.78 -1.82 -7.96
C PRO A 373 -38.66 -2.82 -8.25
N ILE A 374 -37.49 -2.62 -7.66
CA ILE A 374 -36.41 -3.63 -7.69
C ILE A 374 -36.77 -4.75 -6.71
N ARG A 375 -37.16 -5.88 -7.28
CA ARG A 375 -37.40 -7.16 -6.60
C ARG A 375 -36.06 -7.71 -6.10
N LEU A 376 -35.84 -7.68 -4.79
CA LEU A 376 -34.69 -8.32 -4.13
C LEU A 376 -34.71 -9.83 -4.39
N GLN A 377 -33.85 -10.30 -5.29
CA GLN A 377 -33.50 -11.72 -5.39
C GLN A 377 -32.23 -12.02 -4.59
N LYS A 378 -32.36 -13.11 -3.82
CA LYS A 378 -31.42 -13.78 -2.93
C LYS A 378 -29.94 -13.74 -3.34
N SER A 379 -29.07 -13.44 -2.37
CA SER A 379 -27.79 -14.10 -2.07
C SER A 379 -26.96 -14.57 -3.28
N TYR A 380 -26.14 -13.67 -3.84
CA TYR A 380 -24.97 -14.07 -4.61
C TYR A 380 -23.74 -14.04 -3.69
N VAL A 381 -23.27 -15.22 -3.30
CA VAL A 381 -21.89 -15.40 -2.82
C VAL A 381 -20.99 -15.10 -4.03
N LEU A 382 -20.08 -14.11 -3.90
CA LEU A 382 -19.02 -13.83 -4.87
C LEU A 382 -18.13 -15.07 -5.01
N LYS A 383 -18.50 -16.00 -5.90
CA LYS A 383 -17.74 -17.24 -6.12
C LYS A 383 -16.56 -17.07 -7.08
N TYR A 384 -16.52 -15.97 -7.83
CA TYR A 384 -15.50 -15.71 -8.84
C TYR A 384 -15.14 -14.23 -8.84
N ILE A 385 -13.85 -13.92 -8.83
CA ILE A 385 -13.35 -12.54 -8.96
C ILE A 385 -13.09 -12.31 -10.44
N CYS A 386 -13.90 -11.43 -11.01
CA CYS A 386 -13.60 -10.65 -12.18
C CYS A 386 -13.87 -9.20 -11.76
#